data_AF-A0A5P8M9R0-F1
#
_entry.id   AF-A0A5P8M9R0-F1
#
_cell.length_a   1.000
_cell.length_b   1.000
_cell.length_c   1.000
_cell.angle_alpha   90.00
_cell.angle_beta   90.00
_cell.angle_gamma   90.00
#
_symmetry.space_group_name_H-M   'P 1'
#
loop_
_entity.id
_entity.type
_entity.pdbx_description
1 polymer ?
#
loop_
_entity_poly.entity_id
_entity_poly.type
_entity_poly.pdbx_seq_one_letter_code
_entity_poly.pdbx_strand_id
1 'polypeptide(L)'
;MKRFDTSNSGYELCKASGCLNALTDELDTLYQSVSPFNENHTKESAFILAYESARQWETLISLVKTANDIVNEQIDELDRAPESGDHNDIKHA
;
A
#
# COMPACT_ATOMS: atom_id res chain seq x y z
N MET A 1 -15.41 -20.02 19.27
CA MET A 1 -14.30 -19.05 19.22
C MET A 1 -13.62 -19.21 17.88
N LYS A 2 -13.77 -18.26 16.95
CA LYS A 2 -13.14 -18.31 15.62
C LYS A 2 -11.67 -17.91 15.81
N ARG A 3 -10.73 -18.77 15.42
CA ARG A 3 -9.31 -18.41 15.39
C ARG A 3 -9.09 -17.34 14.33
N PHE A 4 -8.28 -16.34 14.65
CA PHE A 4 -7.71 -15.41 13.68
C PHE A 4 -6.91 -16.21 12.65
N ASP A 5 -7.29 -16.14 11.38
CA ASP A 5 -6.62 -16.89 10.31
C ASP A 5 -5.47 -16.05 9.75
N THR A 6 -4.29 -16.25 10.33
CA THR A 6 -3.06 -15.56 9.92
C THR A 6 -2.66 -15.86 8.46
N SER A 7 -3.17 -16.94 7.85
CA SER A 7 -2.83 -17.29 6.47
C SER A 7 -3.49 -16.34 5.46
N ASN A 8 -4.70 -15.87 5.77
CA ASN A 8 -5.39 -14.88 4.95
C ASN A 8 -4.74 -13.50 5.09
N SER A 9 -4.38 -13.10 6.32
CA SER A 9 -3.71 -11.82 6.58
C SER A 9 -2.37 -11.68 5.86
N GLY A 10 -1.57 -12.75 5.81
CA GLY A 10 -0.31 -12.75 5.07
C GLY A 10 -0.51 -12.51 3.57
N TYR A 11 -1.53 -13.13 2.97
CA TYR A 11 -1.86 -12.93 1.57
C TYR A 11 -2.35 -11.50 1.27
N GLU A 12 -3.21 -10.95 2.12
CA GLU A 12 -3.68 -9.58 2.01
C GLU A 12 -2.51 -8.58 2.07
N LEU A 13 -1.63 -8.71 3.07
CA LEU A 13 -0.43 -7.87 3.18
C LEU A 13 0.52 -8.03 1.98
N CYS A 14 0.62 -9.21 1.37
CA CYS A 14 1.35 -9.39 0.12
C CYS A 14 0.75 -8.58 -1.04
N LYS A 15 -0.58 -8.48 -1.14
CA LYS A 15 -1.23 -7.62 -2.15
C LYS A 15 -0.93 -6.14 -1.90
N ALA A 16 -1.01 -5.68 -0.64
CA ALA A 16 -0.66 -4.30 -0.30
C ALA A 16 0.80 -3.98 -0.66
N SER A 17 1.73 -4.90 -0.35
CA SER A 17 3.13 -4.79 -0.76
C SER A 17 3.28 -4.71 -2.29
N GLY A 18 2.55 -5.53 -3.04
CA GLY A 18 2.51 -5.46 -4.50
C GLY A 18 2.04 -4.10 -5.03
N CYS A 19 0.99 -3.52 -4.43
CA CYS A 19 0.52 -2.18 -4.78
C CYS A 19 1.58 -1.10 -4.53
N LEU A 20 2.32 -1.18 -3.42
CA LEU A 20 3.39 -0.23 -3.09
C LEU A 20 4.61 -0.36 -4.02
N ASN A 21 4.96 -1.58 -4.42
CA ASN A 21 6.03 -1.80 -5.41
C ASN A 21 5.64 -1.22 -6.77
N ALA A 22 4.42 -1.49 -7.24
CA ALA A 22 3.92 -0.89 -8.48
C ALA A 22 3.85 0.65 -8.40
N LEU A 23 3.50 1.20 -7.22
CA LEU A 23 3.52 2.65 -7.01
C LEU A 23 4.94 3.22 -7.15
N THR A 24 5.94 2.50 -6.65
CA THR A 24 7.35 2.90 -6.78
C THR A 24 7.77 2.92 -8.25
N ASP A 25 7.43 1.87 -9.01
CA ASP A 25 7.74 1.80 -10.45
C ASP A 25 7.11 2.94 -11.26
N GLU A 26 5.85 3.29 -10.94
CA GLU A 26 5.14 4.39 -11.60
C GLU A 26 5.72 5.76 -11.22
N LEU A 27 6.14 5.96 -9.97
CA LEU A 27 6.81 7.18 -9.53
C LEU A 27 8.20 7.35 -10.17
N ASP A 28 8.97 6.27 -10.30
CA ASP A 28 10.25 6.28 -11.03
C ASP A 28 10.03 6.65 -12.50
N THR A 29 8.97 6.15 -13.11
CA THR A 29 8.58 6.51 -14.48
C THR A 29 8.20 7.99 -14.58
N LEU A 30 7.39 8.51 -13.66
CA LEU A 30 7.03 9.93 -13.63
C LEU A 30 8.26 10.83 -13.43
N TYR A 31 9.21 10.40 -12.60
CA TYR A 31 10.45 11.13 -12.34
C TYR A 31 11.29 11.36 -13.60
N GLN A 32 11.23 10.45 -14.58
CA GLN A 32 11.88 10.64 -15.88
C GLN A 32 11.35 11.86 -16.64
N SER A 33 10.12 12.31 -16.35
CA SER A 33 9.53 13.54 -16.90
C SER A 33 9.83 14.78 -16.05
N VAL A 34 10.12 14.60 -14.76
CA VAL A 34 10.48 15.68 -13.83
C VAL A 34 11.92 16.16 -14.07
N SER A 35 12.88 15.25 -14.28
CA SER A 35 14.30 15.60 -14.46
C SER A 35 14.50 16.63 -15.60
N PRO A 36 13.95 16.42 -16.81
CA PRO A 36 14.10 17.37 -17.91
C PRO A 36 13.49 18.74 -17.63
N PHE A 37 12.37 18.78 -16.90
CA PHE A 37 11.75 20.04 -16.50
C PHE A 37 12.61 20.80 -15.48
N ASN A 38 13.14 20.11 -14.47
CA ASN A 38 14.02 20.70 -13.46
C ASN A 38 15.34 21.22 -14.06
N GLU A 39 15.88 20.51 -15.05
CA GLU A 39 17.08 20.93 -15.77
C GLU A 39 16.79 22.11 -16.71
N ASN A 40 15.64 22.08 -17.39
CA ASN A 40 15.31 23.07 -18.41
C ASN A 40 13.80 23.35 -18.44
N HIS A 41 13.41 24.47 -17.84
CA HIS A 41 12.03 24.92 -17.63
C HIS A 41 11.36 25.47 -18.91
N THR A 42 11.44 24.73 -20.01
CA THR A 42 10.81 25.10 -21.27
C THR A 42 9.31 24.80 -21.25
N LYS A 43 8.57 25.40 -22.20
CA LYS A 43 7.14 25.08 -22.37
C LYS A 43 6.93 23.60 -22.74
N GLU A 44 7.87 23.02 -23.47
CA GLU A 44 7.79 21.63 -23.91
C GLU A 44 7.98 20.66 -22.74
N SER A 45 9.01 20.85 -21.91
CA SER A 45 9.22 20.02 -20.72
C SER A 45 8.08 20.18 -19.70
N ALA A 46 7.56 21.40 -19.55
CA ALA A 46 6.38 21.65 -18.71
C ALA A 46 5.13 20.91 -19.22
N PHE A 47 4.91 20.91 -20.54
CA PHE A 47 3.80 20.20 -21.16
C PHE A 47 3.92 18.68 -20.96
N ILE A 48 5.10 18.10 -21.19
CA ILE A 48 5.34 16.67 -20.99
C ILE A 48 5.09 16.28 -19.53
N LEU A 49 5.65 17.03 -18.58
CA LEU A 49 5.45 16.77 -17.16
C LEU A 49 3.95 16.84 -16.77
N ALA A 50 3.23 17.85 -17.24
CA ALA A 50 1.80 17.99 -16.96
C ALA A 50 0.98 16.85 -17.57
N TYR A 51 1.29 16.46 -18.81
CA TYR A 51 0.62 15.36 -19.50
C TYR A 51 0.85 14.02 -18.78
N GLU A 52 2.11 13.67 -18.47
CA GLU A 52 2.42 12.41 -17.80
C GLU A 52 1.86 12.35 -16.37
N SER A 53 1.95 13.45 -15.62
CA SER A 53 1.34 13.55 -14.28
C SER A 53 -0.16 13.32 -14.34
N ALA A 54 -0.86 13.95 -15.30
CA ALA A 54 -2.30 13.79 -15.47
C ALA A 54 -2.69 12.37 -15.92
N ARG A 55 -1.89 11.76 -16.80
CA ARG A 55 -2.11 10.39 -17.30
C ARG A 55 -1.99 9.35 -16.20
N GLN A 56 -1.05 9.52 -15.28
CA GLN A 56 -0.76 8.53 -14.21
C GLN A 56 -1.51 8.79 -12.91
N TRP A 57 -2.10 9.98 -12.72
CA TRP A 57 -2.69 10.43 -11.44
C TRP A 57 -3.63 9.41 -10.80
N GLU A 58 -4.61 8.91 -11.55
CA GLU A 58 -5.61 7.96 -11.04
C GLU A 58 -4.98 6.62 -10.67
N THR A 59 -3.98 6.16 -11.43
CA THR A 59 -3.23 4.93 -11.13
C THR A 59 -2.47 5.07 -9.81
N LEU A 60 -1.73 6.17 -9.62
CA LEU A 60 -0.95 6.42 -8.40
C LEU A 60 -1.87 6.45 -7.17
N ILE A 61 -3.01 7.14 -7.26
CA ILE A 61 -4.00 7.19 -6.18
C ILE A 61 -4.56 5.80 -5.88
N SER A 62 -4.95 5.05 -6.92
CA SER A 62 -5.56 3.74 -6.76
C SER A 62 -4.64 2.76 -6.03
N LEU A 63 -3.34 2.76 -6.38
CA LEU A 63 -2.34 1.92 -5.73
C LEU A 63 -2.18 2.24 -4.25
N VAL A 64 -2.05 3.53 -3.90
CA VAL A 64 -1.86 3.92 -2.48
C VAL A 64 -3.11 3.67 -1.65
N LYS A 65 -4.31 3.92 -2.20
CA LYS A 65 -5.58 3.67 -1.50
C LYS A 65 -5.77 2.18 -1.26
N THR A 66 -5.57 1.36 -2.29
CA THR A 66 -5.71 -0.10 -2.16
C THR A 66 -4.78 -0.66 -1.10
N ALA A 67 -3.51 -0.22 -1.08
CA ALA A 67 -2.56 -0.66 -0.06
C ALA A 67 -3.00 -0.24 1.36
N ASN A 68 -3.45 1.01 1.52
CA ASN A 68 -3.91 1.53 2.81
C ASN A 68 -5.19 0.82 3.29
N ASP A 69 -6.15 0.59 2.40
CA ASP A 69 -7.41 -0.08 2.74
C ASP A 69 -7.13 -1.49 3.26
N ILE A 70 -6.26 -2.25 2.58
CA ILE A 70 -5.82 -3.57 3.03
C ILE A 70 -5.18 -3.48 4.42
N VAL A 71 -4.22 -2.56 4.63
CA VAL A 71 -3.53 -2.43 5.93
C VAL A 71 -4.52 -2.09 7.04
N ASN A 72 -5.46 -1.18 6.79
CA ASN A 72 -6.47 -0.79 7.77
C ASN A 72 -7.41 -1.96 8.09
N GLU A 73 -7.84 -2.73 7.10
CA GLU A 73 -8.63 -3.94 7.32
C GLU A 73 -7.89 -4.95 8.21
N GLN A 74 -6.58 -5.14 7.98
CA GLN A 74 -5.77 -6.04 8.82
C GLN A 74 -5.60 -5.54 10.25
N ILE A 75 -5.46 -4.22 10.46
CA ILE A 75 -5.43 -3.62 11.81
C ILE A 75 -6.77 -3.83 12.52
N ASP A 76 -7.88 -3.54 11.84
CA ASP A 76 -9.23 -3.74 12.36
C ASP A 76 -9.51 -5.21 12.76
N GLU A 77 -9.00 -6.16 11.97
CA GLU A 77 -9.13 -7.59 12.27
C GLU A 77 -8.30 -7.99 13.51
N LEU A 78 -7.10 -7.42 13.70
CA LEU A 78 -6.27 -7.64 14.88
C LEU A 78 -6.92 -7.07 16.14
N ASP A 79 -7.48 -5.86 16.08
CA ASP A 79 -8.16 -5.22 17.22
C ASP A 79 -9.41 -5.98 17.67
N ARG A 80 -10.06 -6.71 16.75
CA ARG A 80 -11.23 -7.54 17.03
C ARG A 80 -10.87 -8.96 17.49
N ALA A 81 -9.61 -9.37 17.37
CA ALA A 81 -9.19 -10.70 17.81
C ALA A 81 -9.29 -10.75 19.34
N PRO A 82 -10.04 -11.71 19.93
CA PRO A 82 -10.09 -11.85 21.37
C PRO A 82 -8.67 -12.13 21.86
N GLU A 83 -8.21 -11.37 22.86
CA GLU A 83 -6.99 -11.70 23.60
C GLU A 83 -7.07 -13.18 23.94
N SER A 84 -6.11 -13.96 23.46
CA SER A 84 -6.01 -15.37 23.83
C SER A 84 -5.75 -15.39 25.33
N GLY A 85 -6.83 -15.51 26.10
CA GLY A 85 -6.77 -15.68 27.54
C GLY A 85 -5.86 -16.85 27.83
N ASP A 86 -4.70 -16.54 28.39
CA ASP A 86 -3.74 -17.48 28.93
C ASP A 86 -4.41 -18.13 30.15
N HIS A 87 -5.29 -19.10 29.91
CA HIS A 87 -5.85 -19.93 30.96
C HIS A 87 -4.78 -20.92 31.41
N ASN A 88 -3.98 -20.43 32.34
CA ASN A 88 -3.04 -21.17 33.16
C ASN A 88 -3.83 -22.13 34.09
N ASP A 89 -4.44 -23.17 33.54
CA ASP A 89 -5.07 -24.26 34.30
C ASP A 89 -4.04 -25.38 34.54
N ILE A 90 -3.00 -25.09 35.32
CA ILE A 90 -2.21 -26.14 35.98
C ILE A 90 -3.06 -26.67 37.13
N LYS A 91 -3.90 -27.67 36.84
CA LYS A 91 -4.54 -28.49 37.86
C LYS A 91 -3.47 -29.34 38.54
N HIS A 92 -3.04 -28.91 39.72
CA HIS A 92 -2.41 -29.80 40.68
C HIS A 92 -3.48 -30.75 41.25
N ALA A 93 -3.34 -32.04 40.96
CA ALA A 93 -3.90 -33.14 41.72
C ALA A 93 -2.85 -34.25 41.79
#